data_AF-A0A920QCI8-F1
#
_entry.id   AF-A0A920QCI8-F1
#
_cell.length_a   1.000
_cell.length_b   1.000
_cell.length_c   1.000
_cell.angle_alpha   90.00
_cell.angle_beta   90.00
_cell.angle_gamma   90.00
#
_symmetry.space_group_name_H-M   'P 1'
#
loop_
_entity.id
_entity.type
_entity.pdbx_description
1 polymer ?
#
loop_
_entity_poly.entity_id
_entity_poly.type
_entity_poly.pdbx_seq_one_letter_code
_entity_poly.pdbx_strand_id
1 'polypeptide(L)'
;MSILDPGPARITPPQAALQSTGRRTALAWWITDPDNPLMSRVMVNRLWQQHFGRGLAANTSDFGKLGEPPTHPELLDWLAARFVADGWSLKKMHRLIVTSATYRQASTNEQSERADPANTWFARAPIRRLGAEQVRDGLLAVSGELDLESGGEGVAADKSNRRSVYRKVMRNSPNEVMHTFDMPDHISHMPQRNVTTTATQSLLLLNSEWTRQRAAALAKRLAKRHPGNAGAKIVDAHELAFGQAPLPSQLNDALAFLDACGAANKPPGLAALTEYCHVLMNANAFLYVD
;
A
#
# COMPACT_ATOMS: atom_id res chain seq x y z
N MET A 1 -23.86 16.11 24.16
CA MET A 1 -24.24 16.41 22.76
C MET A 1 -23.85 15.16 22.00
N SER A 2 -24.81 14.37 21.56
CA SER A 2 -24.55 13.20 20.71
C SER A 2 -25.28 13.45 19.39
N ILE A 3 -24.95 12.77 18.31
CA ILE A 3 -25.79 12.84 17.10
C ILE A 3 -27.22 12.36 17.38
N LEU A 4 -27.41 11.63 18.49
CA LEU A 4 -28.69 11.16 18.99
C LEU A 4 -29.38 12.15 19.95
N ASP A 5 -28.69 13.20 20.42
CA ASP A 5 -29.23 14.22 21.33
C ASP A 5 -28.68 15.64 20.99
N PRO A 6 -29.42 16.43 20.18
CA PRO A 6 -28.98 17.68 19.59
C PRO A 6 -29.13 18.91 20.51
N GLY A 7 -28.71 18.79 21.78
CA GLY A 7 -28.59 19.94 22.67
C GLY A 7 -27.49 20.94 22.23
N PRO A 8 -27.53 22.21 22.68
CA PRO A 8 -26.52 23.20 22.31
C PRO A 8 -25.12 22.79 22.78
N ALA A 9 -24.11 22.98 21.92
CA ALA A 9 -22.73 22.65 22.25
C ALA A 9 -22.23 23.51 23.41
N ARG A 10 -21.68 22.88 24.46
CA ARG A 10 -20.99 23.60 25.54
C ARG A 10 -19.63 24.07 25.04
N ILE A 11 -19.47 25.39 24.88
CA ILE A 11 -18.22 26.01 24.45
C ILE A 11 -17.55 26.65 25.66
N THR A 12 -16.41 26.12 26.07
CA THR A 12 -15.57 26.73 27.09
C THR A 12 -14.43 27.48 26.39
N PRO A 13 -14.34 28.81 26.52
CA PRO A 13 -13.22 29.56 25.97
C PRO A 13 -11.90 29.11 26.61
N PRO A 14 -10.82 28.91 25.84
CA PRO A 14 -9.49 28.67 26.40
C PRO A 14 -9.00 29.92 27.17
N GLN A 15 -7.90 29.78 27.91
CA GLN A 15 -7.26 30.92 28.58
C GLN A 15 -7.08 32.10 27.62
N ALA A 16 -7.32 33.33 28.11
CA ALA A 16 -7.38 34.54 27.29
C ALA A 16 -6.13 34.76 26.39
N ALA A 17 -4.97 34.25 26.81
CA ALA A 17 -3.72 34.29 26.06
C ALA A 17 -3.78 33.61 24.67
N LEU A 18 -4.69 32.65 24.45
CA LEU A 18 -4.79 31.88 23.20
C LEU A 18 -5.70 32.53 22.13
N GLN A 19 -6.29 33.70 22.40
CA GLN A 19 -7.15 34.49 21.49
C GLN A 19 -8.08 33.64 20.58
N SER A 20 -8.78 32.68 21.17
CA SER A 20 -9.63 31.73 20.44
C SER A 20 -10.98 31.58 21.12
N THR A 21 -12.02 31.31 20.33
CA THR A 21 -13.40 31.13 20.81
C THR A 21 -13.63 29.77 21.50
N GLY A 22 -12.68 28.83 21.42
CA GLY A 22 -12.83 27.47 21.95
C GLY A 22 -13.75 26.55 21.13
N ARG A 23 -14.39 27.06 20.07
CA ARG A 23 -15.35 26.30 19.23
C ARG A 23 -14.75 25.06 18.58
N ARG A 24 -13.51 25.14 18.08
CA ARG A 24 -12.80 24.00 17.46
C ARG A 24 -12.51 22.90 18.47
N THR A 25 -12.14 23.28 19.69
CA THR A 25 -11.91 22.35 20.80
C THR A 25 -13.21 21.67 21.21
N ALA A 26 -14.30 22.42 21.38
CA ALA A 26 -15.62 21.86 21.68
C ALA A 26 -16.08 20.86 20.59
N LEU A 27 -15.87 21.19 19.32
CA LEU A 27 -16.14 20.28 18.21
C LEU A 27 -15.27 19.02 18.27
N ALA A 28 -13.98 19.14 18.54
CA ALA A 28 -13.08 17.98 18.67
C ALA A 28 -13.57 17.03 19.78
N TRP A 29 -13.89 17.57 20.97
CA TRP A 29 -14.44 16.79 22.07
C TRP A 29 -15.75 16.08 21.70
N TRP A 30 -16.63 16.77 20.97
CA TRP A 30 -17.89 16.19 20.49
C TRP A 30 -17.68 15.05 19.48
N ILE A 31 -16.73 15.22 18.55
CA ILE A 31 -16.40 14.19 17.54
C ILE A 31 -15.81 12.95 18.22
N THR A 32 -14.96 13.13 19.24
CA THR A 32 -14.28 12.05 19.95
C THR A 32 -15.00 11.58 21.20
N ASP A 33 -16.24 12.02 21.41
CA ASP A 33 -17.06 11.60 22.56
C ASP A 33 -17.30 10.07 22.45
N PRO A 34 -17.03 9.28 23.51
CA PRO A 34 -17.32 7.84 23.51
C PRO A 34 -18.77 7.49 23.18
N ASP A 35 -19.71 8.37 23.50
CA ASP A 35 -21.15 8.19 23.22
C ASP A 35 -21.53 8.63 21.78
N ASN A 36 -20.54 9.04 20.97
CA ASN A 36 -20.70 9.31 19.54
C ASN A 36 -20.25 8.09 18.72
N PRO A 37 -21.18 7.24 18.25
CA PRO A 37 -20.84 5.98 17.58
C PRO A 37 -20.30 6.17 16.16
N LEU A 38 -20.48 7.34 15.54
CA LEU A 38 -20.12 7.54 14.14
C LEU A 38 -18.61 7.60 13.91
N MET A 39 -17.89 8.33 14.76
CA MET A 39 -16.45 8.51 14.59
C MET A 39 -15.71 7.17 14.69
N SER A 40 -16.06 6.36 15.69
CA SER A 40 -15.47 5.03 15.88
C SER A 40 -15.81 4.12 14.70
N ARG A 41 -17.09 4.01 14.29
CA ARG A 41 -17.53 3.22 13.11
C ARG A 41 -16.82 3.63 11.82
N VAL A 42 -16.74 4.93 11.53
CA VAL A 42 -16.02 5.44 10.35
C VAL A 42 -14.55 5.06 10.41
N MET A 43 -13.90 5.24 11.57
CA MET A 43 -12.49 4.91 11.73
C MET A 43 -12.21 3.42 11.54
N VAL A 44 -12.95 2.53 12.21
CA VAL A 44 -12.72 1.08 12.04
C VAL A 44 -13.05 0.60 10.64
N ASN A 45 -14.06 1.17 9.98
CA ASN A 45 -14.36 0.82 8.59
C ASN A 45 -13.23 1.24 7.64
N ARG A 46 -12.61 2.41 7.86
CA ARG A 46 -11.44 2.86 7.10
C ARG A 46 -10.24 1.95 7.34
N LEU A 47 -9.98 1.56 8.60
CA LEU A 47 -8.91 0.61 8.91
C LEU A 47 -9.14 -0.74 8.23
N TRP A 48 -10.38 -1.25 8.27
CA TRP A 48 -10.78 -2.47 7.56
C TRP A 48 -10.54 -2.33 6.06
N GLN A 49 -11.03 -1.25 5.45
CA GLN A 49 -10.84 -0.97 4.03
C GLN A 49 -9.36 -0.94 3.62
N GLN A 50 -8.48 -0.38 4.44
CA GLN A 50 -7.04 -0.34 4.11
C GLN A 50 -6.40 -1.73 4.06
N HIS A 51 -6.89 -2.67 4.86
CA HIS A 51 -6.39 -4.06 4.83
C HIS A 51 -7.06 -4.90 3.76
N PHE A 52 -8.36 -4.74 3.56
CA PHE A 52 -9.16 -5.61 2.69
C PHE A 52 -9.56 -4.99 1.35
N GLY A 53 -9.14 -3.75 1.06
CA GLY A 53 -9.49 -2.99 -0.15
C GLY A 53 -10.92 -2.43 -0.15
N ARG A 54 -11.86 -3.08 0.54
CA ARG A 54 -13.27 -2.68 0.70
C ARG A 54 -13.62 -2.60 2.18
N GLY A 55 -14.40 -1.58 2.58
CA GLY A 55 -14.93 -1.46 3.93
C GLY A 55 -16.10 -2.43 4.19
N LEU A 56 -16.40 -2.69 5.46
CA LEU A 56 -17.65 -3.34 5.89
C LEU A 56 -18.88 -2.54 5.42
N ALA A 57 -18.81 -1.21 5.53
CA ALA A 57 -19.68 -0.29 4.82
C ALA A 57 -19.00 0.13 3.52
N ALA A 58 -19.70 -0.03 2.40
CA ALA A 58 -19.14 0.18 1.07
C ALA A 58 -18.73 1.64 0.83
N ASN A 59 -19.58 2.59 1.24
CA ASN A 59 -19.30 4.01 1.12
C ASN A 59 -18.57 4.53 2.37
N THR A 60 -17.27 4.78 2.26
CA THR A 60 -16.44 5.20 3.40
C THR A 60 -16.56 6.68 3.76
N SER A 61 -17.32 7.44 2.97
CA SER A 61 -17.63 8.86 3.21
C SER A 61 -19.07 9.11 3.64
N ASP A 62 -19.95 8.11 3.51
CA ASP A 62 -21.37 8.23 3.86
C ASP A 62 -21.80 7.10 4.80
N PHE A 63 -21.72 7.39 6.11
CA PHE A 63 -22.22 6.55 7.20
C PHE A 63 -23.63 6.96 7.66
N GLY A 64 -24.30 7.81 6.86
CA GLY A 64 -25.63 8.34 7.17
C GLY A 64 -26.75 7.39 6.75
N LYS A 65 -27.99 7.86 6.94
CA LYS A 65 -29.22 7.12 6.56
C LYS A 65 -29.37 6.91 5.05
N LEU A 66 -28.57 7.61 4.24
CA LEU A 66 -28.57 7.54 2.78
C LEU A 66 -27.52 6.54 2.24
N GLY A 67 -26.61 6.06 3.09
CA GLY A 67 -25.62 5.05 2.74
C GLY A 67 -26.19 3.64 2.70
N GLU A 68 -25.54 2.76 1.94
CA GLU A 68 -25.83 1.33 1.96
C GLU A 68 -25.53 0.73 3.36
N PRO A 69 -26.34 -0.22 3.84
CA PRO A 69 -26.07 -0.88 5.10
C PRO A 69 -24.73 -1.63 5.03
N PRO A 70 -23.98 -1.70 6.15
CA PRO A 70 -22.77 -2.52 6.22
C PRO A 70 -23.09 -3.98 5.95
N THR A 71 -22.18 -4.71 5.31
CA THR A 71 -22.32 -6.16 5.07
C THR A 71 -22.30 -6.95 6.38
N HIS A 72 -21.51 -6.50 7.36
CA HIS A 72 -21.40 -7.11 8.69
C HIS A 72 -21.63 -6.04 9.78
N PRO A 73 -22.89 -5.67 10.06
CA PRO A 73 -23.21 -4.58 10.99
C PRO A 73 -22.78 -4.90 12.43
N GLU A 74 -22.99 -6.14 12.89
CA GLU A 74 -22.60 -6.55 14.25
C GLU A 74 -21.08 -6.53 14.44
N LEU A 75 -20.33 -6.97 13.41
CA LEU A 75 -18.87 -6.92 13.43
C LEU A 75 -18.36 -5.47 13.47
N LEU A 76 -18.94 -4.59 12.65
CA LEU A 76 -18.60 -3.18 12.62
C LEU A 76 -18.84 -2.53 13.99
N ASP A 77 -19.98 -2.81 14.61
CA ASP A 77 -20.34 -2.28 15.92
C ASP A 77 -19.43 -2.81 17.03
N TRP A 78 -19.12 -4.11 16.98
CA TRP A 78 -18.18 -4.72 17.91
C TRP A 78 -16.77 -4.12 17.78
N LEU A 79 -16.26 -3.95 16.56
CA LEU A 79 -14.96 -3.31 16.31
C LEU A 79 -14.95 -1.86 16.79
N ALA A 80 -16.03 -1.11 16.52
CA ALA A 80 -16.16 0.28 16.96
C ALA A 80 -16.16 0.41 18.49
N ALA A 81 -16.95 -0.40 19.18
CA ALA A 81 -16.98 -0.44 20.64
C ALA A 81 -15.60 -0.86 21.22
N ARG A 82 -14.97 -1.87 20.62
CA ARG A 82 -13.63 -2.32 21.02
C ARG A 82 -12.58 -1.22 20.83
N PHE A 83 -12.66 -0.47 19.73
CA PHE A 83 -11.73 0.63 19.45
C PHE A 83 -11.74 1.69 20.55
N VAL A 84 -12.94 2.08 20.99
CA VAL A 84 -13.12 3.05 22.09
C VAL A 84 -12.63 2.45 23.41
N ALA A 85 -13.01 1.21 23.73
CA ALA A 85 -12.60 0.52 24.95
C ALA A 85 -11.07 0.33 25.05
N ASP A 86 -10.38 0.16 23.93
CA ASP A 86 -8.93 0.05 23.86
C ASP A 86 -8.19 1.42 23.91
N GLY A 87 -8.92 2.51 24.15
CA GLY A 87 -8.39 3.87 24.25
C GLY A 87 -8.05 4.48 22.89
N TRP A 88 -8.84 4.16 21.84
CA TRP A 88 -8.64 4.67 20.48
C TRP A 88 -7.29 4.28 19.86
N SER A 89 -6.71 3.17 20.32
CA SER A 89 -5.38 2.73 19.88
C SER A 89 -5.41 2.08 18.51
N LEU A 90 -4.95 2.82 17.49
CA LEU A 90 -4.79 2.29 16.13
C LEU A 90 -3.93 1.02 16.10
N LYS A 91 -2.82 0.99 16.85
CA LYS A 91 -1.90 -0.17 16.89
C LYS A 91 -2.60 -1.44 17.38
N LYS A 92 -3.42 -1.34 18.43
CA LYS A 92 -4.18 -2.50 18.94
C LYS A 92 -5.22 -2.97 17.92
N MET A 93 -5.91 -2.03 17.26
CA MET A 93 -6.89 -2.35 16.23
C MET A 93 -6.25 -3.01 15.00
N HIS A 94 -5.11 -2.49 14.53
CA HIS A 94 -4.33 -3.13 13.47
C HIS A 94 -3.94 -4.56 13.85
N ARG A 95 -3.40 -4.77 15.07
CA ARG A 95 -3.03 -6.10 15.56
C ARG A 95 -4.24 -7.05 15.55
N LEU A 96 -5.38 -6.60 16.05
CA LEU A 96 -6.61 -7.39 16.07
C LEU A 96 -7.02 -7.85 14.66
N ILE A 97 -7.01 -6.92 13.69
CA ILE A 97 -7.37 -7.23 12.30
C ILE A 97 -6.36 -8.20 11.67
N VAL A 98 -5.06 -7.93 11.74
CA VAL A 98 -4.04 -8.77 11.08
C VAL A 98 -3.85 -10.14 11.74
N THR A 99 -4.33 -10.30 12.97
CA THR A 99 -4.37 -11.60 13.68
C THR A 99 -5.75 -12.27 13.64
N SER A 100 -6.69 -11.76 12.85
CA SER A 100 -8.00 -12.41 12.65
C SER A 100 -7.89 -13.61 11.71
N ALA A 101 -8.87 -14.52 11.79
CA ALA A 101 -9.00 -15.61 10.83
C ALA A 101 -9.24 -15.07 9.41
N THR A 102 -10.04 -14.01 9.28
CA THR A 102 -10.36 -13.35 8.01
C THR A 102 -9.11 -12.82 7.30
N TYR A 103 -8.20 -12.17 8.02
CA TYR A 103 -6.95 -11.66 7.42
C TYR A 103 -5.99 -12.77 6.99
N ARG A 104 -6.00 -13.93 7.66
CA ARG A 104 -5.12 -15.07 7.36
C ARG A 104 -5.69 -16.05 6.32
N GLN A 105 -6.81 -15.73 5.68
CA GLN A 105 -7.34 -16.57 4.61
C GLN A 105 -6.37 -16.58 3.42
N ALA A 106 -6.42 -17.64 2.61
CA ALA A 106 -5.74 -17.65 1.32
C ALA A 106 -6.52 -16.79 0.31
N SER A 107 -5.82 -16.26 -0.69
CA SER A 107 -6.42 -15.53 -1.82
C SER A 107 -7.19 -16.46 -2.77
N THR A 108 -6.75 -17.72 -2.88
CA THR A 108 -7.33 -18.73 -3.77
C THR A 108 -8.48 -19.48 -3.08
N ASN A 109 -9.70 -19.33 -3.60
CA ASN A 109 -10.86 -20.11 -3.16
C ASN A 109 -11.91 -20.17 -4.28
N GLU A 110 -11.83 -21.20 -5.14
CA GLU A 110 -12.69 -21.33 -6.33
C GLU A 110 -14.19 -21.32 -6.01
N GLN A 111 -14.60 -21.94 -4.90
CA GLN A 111 -16.00 -21.98 -4.51
C GLN A 111 -16.50 -20.58 -4.14
N SER A 112 -15.71 -19.84 -3.37
CA SER A 112 -16.01 -18.44 -3.02
C SER A 112 -15.99 -17.53 -4.25
N GLU A 113 -15.04 -17.72 -5.16
CA GLU A 113 -14.95 -16.92 -6.39
C GLU A 113 -16.17 -17.10 -7.29
N ARG A 114 -16.71 -18.33 -7.39
CA ARG A 114 -17.94 -18.59 -8.15
C ARG A 114 -19.18 -18.02 -7.48
N ALA A 115 -19.27 -18.09 -6.15
CA ALA A 115 -20.45 -17.65 -5.40
C ALA A 115 -20.49 -16.12 -5.17
N ASP A 116 -19.33 -15.50 -4.92
CA ASP A 116 -19.16 -14.07 -4.67
C ASP A 116 -17.87 -13.57 -5.35
N PRO A 117 -17.92 -13.30 -6.68
CA PRO A 117 -16.78 -12.77 -7.42
C PRO A 117 -16.27 -11.43 -6.87
N ALA A 118 -17.12 -10.62 -6.24
CA ALA A 118 -16.77 -9.33 -5.67
C ALA A 118 -16.11 -9.43 -4.28
N ASN A 119 -16.08 -10.61 -3.67
CA ASN A 119 -15.59 -10.85 -2.31
C ASN A 119 -16.25 -9.92 -1.26
N THR A 120 -17.54 -9.64 -1.44
CA THR A 120 -18.37 -8.82 -0.55
C THR A 120 -18.42 -9.39 0.87
N TRP A 121 -18.34 -10.71 1.00
CA TRP A 121 -18.43 -11.43 2.28
C TRP A 121 -17.07 -11.81 2.88
N PHE A 122 -15.95 -11.35 2.30
CA PHE A 122 -14.59 -11.61 2.81
C PHE A 122 -14.31 -13.11 3.06
N ALA A 123 -14.65 -13.95 2.08
CA ALA A 123 -14.48 -15.40 2.13
C ALA A 123 -13.13 -15.87 1.53
N ARG A 124 -12.31 -14.93 1.07
CA ARG A 124 -10.91 -15.09 0.66
C ARG A 124 -10.12 -13.80 0.91
N ALA A 125 -8.79 -13.91 0.97
CA ALA A 125 -7.94 -12.73 1.02
C ALA A 125 -7.99 -11.96 -0.32
N PRO A 126 -8.09 -10.62 -0.28
CA PRO A 126 -8.11 -9.83 -1.51
C PRO A 126 -6.70 -9.68 -2.06
N ILE A 127 -6.53 -9.97 -3.35
CA ILE A 127 -5.30 -9.65 -4.08
C ILE A 127 -5.19 -8.12 -4.15
N ARG A 128 -4.15 -7.57 -3.53
CA ARG A 128 -3.97 -6.13 -3.39
C ARG A 128 -2.84 -5.65 -4.28
N ARG A 129 -3.16 -4.69 -5.14
CA ARG A 129 -2.12 -3.99 -5.91
C ARG A 129 -1.35 -3.00 -5.04
N LEU A 130 -0.05 -2.90 -5.29
CA LEU A 130 0.81 -1.87 -4.71
C LEU A 130 0.40 -0.48 -5.21
N GLY A 131 0.30 0.49 -4.30
CA GLY A 131 0.12 1.90 -4.67
C GLY A 131 1.41 2.52 -5.21
N ALA A 132 1.32 3.69 -5.85
CA ALA A 132 2.46 4.44 -6.40
C ALA A 132 3.70 4.48 -5.48
N GLU A 133 3.50 4.82 -4.20
CA GLU A 133 4.55 4.89 -3.19
C GLU A 133 5.20 3.54 -2.95
N GLN A 134 4.40 2.47 -2.89
CA GLN A 134 4.87 1.11 -2.66
C GLN A 134 5.61 0.56 -3.88
N VAL A 135 5.16 0.87 -5.10
CA VAL A 135 5.87 0.48 -6.34
C VAL A 135 7.24 1.16 -6.38
N ARG A 136 7.30 2.48 -6.18
CA ARG A 136 8.58 3.21 -6.16
C ARG A 136 9.51 2.69 -5.07
N ASP A 137 9.02 2.63 -3.84
CA ASP A 137 9.83 2.24 -2.69
C ASP A 137 10.25 0.76 -2.78
N GLY A 138 9.40 -0.09 -3.36
CA GLY A 138 9.71 -1.49 -3.67
C GLY A 138 10.87 -1.61 -4.65
N LEU A 139 10.85 -0.87 -5.76
CA LEU A 139 11.94 -0.87 -6.75
C LEU A 139 13.28 -0.42 -6.12
N LEU A 140 13.25 0.59 -5.25
CA LEU A 140 14.42 1.04 -4.50
C LEU A 140 14.87 0.02 -3.43
N ALA A 141 13.93 -0.67 -2.79
CA ALA A 141 14.24 -1.65 -1.74
C ALA A 141 14.95 -2.88 -2.32
N VAL A 142 14.44 -3.40 -3.45
CA VAL A 142 15.05 -4.57 -4.12
C VAL A 142 16.39 -4.19 -4.73
N SER A 143 16.53 -3.00 -5.32
CA SER A 143 17.84 -2.55 -5.83
C SER A 143 18.87 -2.25 -4.74
N GLY A 144 18.42 -2.08 -3.49
CA GLY A 144 19.27 -1.80 -2.33
C GLY A 144 19.64 -0.33 -2.20
N GLU A 145 18.87 0.56 -2.83
CA GLU A 145 19.10 2.00 -2.86
C GLU A 145 18.15 2.78 -1.95
N LEU A 146 17.11 2.12 -1.42
CA LEU A 146 16.14 2.76 -0.52
C LEU A 146 16.81 3.25 0.76
N ASP A 147 16.68 4.55 1.00
CA ASP A 147 17.11 5.17 2.25
C ASP A 147 15.98 5.09 3.30
N LEU A 148 16.30 4.41 4.40
CA LEU A 148 15.39 4.11 5.52
C LEU A 148 15.44 5.15 6.65
N GLU A 149 16.26 6.20 6.53
CA GLU A 149 16.32 7.27 7.52
C GLU A 149 14.91 7.82 7.82
N SER A 150 14.56 7.88 9.11
CA SER A 150 13.23 8.26 9.57
C SER A 150 13.22 9.72 10.05
N GLY A 151 12.20 10.48 9.66
CA GLY A 151 12.02 11.87 10.10
C GLY A 151 12.84 12.87 9.27
N GLY A 152 13.05 14.08 9.79
CA GLY A 152 13.76 15.14 9.09
C GLY A 152 12.93 15.87 8.02
N GLU A 153 13.57 16.82 7.34
CA GLU A 153 12.90 17.66 6.34
C GLU A 153 12.50 16.90 5.08
N GLY A 154 11.44 17.37 4.44
CA GLY A 154 11.01 16.86 3.15
C GLY A 154 12.05 17.11 2.08
N VAL A 155 12.43 16.05 1.35
CA VAL A 155 13.42 16.11 0.27
C VAL A 155 12.77 16.28 -1.09
N ALA A 156 13.49 16.90 -2.04
CA ALA A 156 13.02 17.01 -3.41
C ALA A 156 12.85 15.62 -4.04
N ALA A 157 11.74 15.43 -4.74
CA ALA A 157 11.29 14.12 -5.18
C ALA A 157 12.22 13.47 -6.23
N ASP A 158 12.89 14.28 -7.04
CA ASP A 158 13.80 13.93 -8.14
C ASP A 158 15.21 13.54 -7.68
N LYS A 159 15.63 13.97 -6.47
CA LYS A 159 17.03 13.90 -6.01
C LYS A 159 17.26 12.93 -4.86
N SER A 160 16.27 12.13 -4.48
CA SER A 160 16.36 11.32 -3.26
C SER A 160 15.77 9.93 -3.42
N ASN A 161 16.48 8.96 -2.86
CA ASN A 161 16.04 7.58 -2.69
C ASN A 161 15.39 7.33 -1.32
N ARG A 162 15.05 8.39 -0.56
CA ARG A 162 14.26 8.25 0.67
C ARG A 162 12.89 7.65 0.38
N ARG A 163 12.31 6.99 1.39
CA ARG A 163 10.92 6.52 1.36
C ARG A 163 9.97 7.61 0.90
N SER A 164 8.98 7.23 0.09
CA SER A 164 8.08 8.17 -0.58
C SER A 164 7.36 9.11 0.38
N VAL A 165 7.12 8.69 1.63
CA VAL A 165 6.50 9.50 2.69
C VAL A 165 7.29 10.75 3.08
N TYR A 166 8.61 10.79 2.83
CA TYR A 166 9.48 11.93 3.15
C TYR A 166 9.75 12.85 1.95
N ARG A 167 9.11 12.59 0.80
CA ARG A 167 9.29 13.43 -0.40
C ARG A 167 8.35 14.62 -0.36
N LYS A 168 8.83 15.77 -0.85
CA LYS A 168 8.00 16.93 -1.13
C LYS A 168 7.09 16.61 -2.32
N VAL A 169 5.79 16.85 -2.14
CA VAL A 169 4.80 16.77 -3.21
C VAL A 169 4.60 18.15 -3.81
N MET A 170 4.93 18.32 -5.08
CA MET A 170 4.67 19.54 -5.84
C MET A 170 3.42 19.35 -6.71
N ARG A 171 2.32 20.02 -6.37
CA ARG A 171 1.02 19.83 -7.06
C ARG A 171 1.09 20.09 -8.57
N ASN A 172 1.92 21.04 -9.00
CA ASN A 172 2.04 21.44 -10.40
C ASN A 172 3.17 20.71 -11.16
N SER A 173 3.89 19.82 -10.49
CA SER A 173 4.98 19.04 -11.09
C SER A 173 4.95 17.62 -10.52
N PRO A 174 3.95 16.81 -10.93
CA PRO A 174 3.80 15.47 -10.41
C PRO A 174 4.98 14.60 -10.87
N ASN A 175 5.45 13.71 -10.00
CA ASN A 175 6.46 12.74 -10.39
C ASN A 175 5.86 11.72 -11.36
N GLU A 176 6.55 11.47 -12.47
CA GLU A 176 6.07 10.62 -13.57
C GLU A 176 5.64 9.22 -13.12
N VAL A 177 6.51 8.53 -12.34
CA VAL A 177 6.21 7.19 -11.81
C VAL A 177 5.01 7.26 -10.88
N MET A 178 5.00 8.20 -9.92
CA MET A 178 3.90 8.27 -8.95
C MET A 178 2.56 8.55 -9.63
N HIS A 179 2.54 9.51 -10.56
CA HIS A 179 1.34 9.89 -11.29
C HIS A 179 0.80 8.72 -12.14
N THR A 180 1.69 8.01 -12.82
CA THR A 180 1.32 6.87 -13.66
C THR A 180 0.69 5.72 -12.85
N PHE A 181 1.13 5.53 -11.61
CA PHE A 181 0.58 4.54 -10.67
C PHE A 181 -0.52 5.09 -9.74
N ASP A 182 -1.36 5.99 -10.28
CA ASP A 182 -2.58 6.49 -9.63
C ASP A 182 -2.34 7.21 -8.28
N MET A 183 -1.23 7.96 -8.15
CA MET A 183 -1.09 8.90 -7.04
C MET A 183 -2.25 9.92 -7.05
N PRO A 184 -2.92 10.16 -5.91
CA PRO A 184 -3.93 11.20 -5.79
C PRO A 184 -3.41 12.57 -6.26
N ASP A 185 -4.29 13.37 -6.84
CA ASP A 185 -3.98 14.73 -7.33
C ASP A 185 -3.66 15.74 -6.20
N HIS A 186 -3.90 15.37 -4.94
CA HIS A 186 -3.77 16.22 -3.75
C HIS A 186 -4.63 17.49 -3.79
N ILE A 187 -5.68 17.48 -4.61
CA ILE A 187 -6.66 18.56 -4.78
C ILE A 187 -8.03 18.07 -4.30
N SER A 188 -8.44 16.90 -4.77
CA SER A 188 -9.75 16.33 -4.52
C SER A 188 -9.73 15.33 -3.37
N HIS A 189 -10.84 15.23 -2.64
CA HIS A 189 -11.00 14.20 -1.61
C HIS A 189 -11.09 12.82 -2.28
N MET A 190 -10.22 11.90 -1.88
CA MET A 190 -10.14 10.54 -2.41
C MET A 190 -10.24 9.52 -1.27
N PRO A 191 -11.47 9.05 -0.93
CA PRO A 191 -11.68 8.16 0.20
C PRO A 191 -11.19 6.73 -0.04
N GLN A 192 -11.07 6.34 -1.31
CA GLN A 192 -10.49 5.09 -1.78
C GLN A 192 -9.50 5.41 -2.90
N ARG A 193 -8.30 4.84 -2.84
CA ARG A 193 -7.31 5.04 -3.90
C ARG A 193 -7.78 4.34 -5.18
N ASN A 194 -7.64 5.03 -6.29
CA ASN A 194 -7.83 4.43 -7.60
C ASN A 194 -6.72 3.41 -7.87
N VAL A 195 -7.10 2.33 -8.54
CA VAL A 195 -6.20 1.27 -8.95
C VAL A 195 -6.55 0.95 -10.41
N THR A 196 -5.84 1.55 -11.34
CA THR A 196 -6.08 1.37 -12.78
C THR A 196 -5.02 0.44 -13.35
N THR A 197 -5.39 -0.49 -14.22
CA THR A 197 -4.45 -1.34 -14.96
C THR A 197 -4.38 -0.85 -16.39
N THR A 198 -3.35 -0.07 -16.71
CA THR A 198 -3.20 0.56 -18.02
C THR A 198 -1.90 0.12 -18.70
N ALA A 199 -1.92 0.06 -20.03
CA ALA A 199 -0.72 -0.23 -20.81
C ALA A 199 0.41 0.78 -20.54
N THR A 200 0.06 2.05 -20.26
CA THR A 200 1.02 3.11 -19.93
C THR A 200 1.86 2.78 -18.70
N GLN A 201 1.27 2.17 -17.67
CA GLN A 201 2.02 1.76 -16.47
C GLN A 201 3.07 0.69 -16.78
N SER A 202 2.68 -0.34 -17.55
CA SER A 202 3.61 -1.40 -17.96
C SER A 202 4.69 -0.85 -18.89
N LEU A 203 4.32 0.01 -19.85
CA LEU A 203 5.27 0.64 -20.77
C LEU A 203 6.25 1.58 -20.04
N LEU A 204 5.81 2.26 -18.97
CA LEU A 204 6.70 3.08 -18.15
C LEU A 204 7.75 2.22 -17.43
N LEU A 205 7.34 1.11 -16.82
CA LEU A 205 8.29 0.20 -16.16
C LEU A 205 9.26 -0.44 -17.18
N LEU A 206 8.79 -0.74 -18.38
CA LEU A 206 9.60 -1.35 -19.43
C LEU A 206 10.59 -0.36 -20.07
N ASN A 207 10.18 0.90 -20.27
CA ASN A 207 10.96 1.84 -21.07
C ASN A 207 11.67 2.92 -20.26
N SER A 208 11.22 3.25 -19.05
CA SER A 208 11.83 4.34 -18.30
C SER A 208 13.28 4.05 -17.95
N GLU A 209 14.12 5.07 -18.12
CA GLU A 209 15.51 5.00 -17.70
C GLU A 209 15.62 4.75 -16.20
N TRP A 210 14.72 5.35 -15.41
CA TRP A 210 14.71 5.18 -13.96
C TRP A 210 14.55 3.71 -13.55
N THR A 211 13.59 2.97 -14.13
CA THR A 211 13.42 1.54 -13.82
C THR A 211 14.60 0.70 -14.32
N ARG A 212 15.15 0.99 -15.50
CA ARG A 212 16.35 0.30 -16.02
C ARG A 212 17.57 0.49 -15.11
N GLN A 213 17.76 1.70 -14.57
CA GLN A 213 18.82 1.97 -13.61
C GLN A 213 18.64 1.14 -12.31
N ARG A 214 17.40 0.98 -11.82
CA ARG A 214 17.12 0.11 -10.65
C ARG A 214 17.43 -1.36 -10.95
N ALA A 215 17.06 -1.85 -12.13
CA ALA A 215 17.40 -3.22 -12.55
C ALA A 215 18.92 -3.44 -12.60
N ALA A 216 19.68 -2.47 -13.13
CA ALA A 216 21.14 -2.53 -13.15
C ALA A 216 21.75 -2.49 -11.73
N ALA A 217 21.18 -1.70 -10.82
CA ALA A 217 21.59 -1.66 -9.43
C ALA A 217 21.31 -2.99 -8.70
N LEU A 218 20.14 -3.61 -8.92
CA LEU A 218 19.81 -4.93 -8.40
C LEU A 218 20.79 -5.99 -8.94
N ALA A 219 21.08 -6.00 -10.24
CA ALA A 219 22.04 -6.92 -10.83
C ALA A 219 23.45 -6.78 -10.21
N LYS A 220 23.93 -5.55 -10.00
CA LYS A 220 25.20 -5.29 -9.31
C LYS A 220 25.19 -5.78 -7.87
N ARG A 221 24.09 -5.55 -7.14
CA ARG A 221 23.89 -6.03 -5.76
C ARG A 221 23.98 -7.56 -5.69
N LEU A 222 23.29 -8.27 -6.59
CA LEU A 222 23.29 -9.73 -6.66
C LEU A 222 24.66 -10.29 -7.06
N ALA A 223 25.31 -9.67 -8.06
CA ALA A 223 26.65 -10.08 -8.49
C ALA A 223 27.69 -9.97 -7.36
N LYS A 224 27.54 -8.97 -6.47
CA LYS A 224 28.38 -8.80 -5.29
C LYS A 224 28.06 -9.82 -4.19
N ARG A 225 26.78 -10.13 -3.96
CA ARG A 225 26.34 -11.09 -2.91
C ARG A 225 26.69 -12.54 -3.25
N HIS A 226 26.61 -12.91 -4.53
CA HIS A 226 26.82 -14.28 -4.99
C HIS A 226 27.84 -14.36 -6.14
N PRO A 227 29.14 -14.12 -5.90
CA PRO A 227 30.16 -14.17 -6.95
C PRO A 227 30.19 -15.54 -7.63
N GLY A 228 30.21 -15.58 -8.96
CA GLY A 228 30.33 -16.82 -9.74
C GLY A 228 29.14 -17.80 -9.72
N ASN A 229 28.13 -17.61 -8.86
CA ASN A 229 26.99 -18.53 -8.74
C ASN A 229 25.72 -17.94 -9.36
N ALA A 230 25.34 -18.38 -10.56
CA ALA A 230 24.15 -17.88 -11.26
C ALA A 230 22.84 -18.31 -10.58
N GLY A 231 22.74 -19.58 -10.14
CA GLY A 231 21.54 -20.10 -9.47
C GLY A 231 21.22 -19.34 -8.18
N ALA A 232 22.23 -19.10 -7.34
CA ALA A 232 22.06 -18.33 -6.11
C ALA A 232 21.62 -16.87 -6.36
N LYS A 233 22.10 -16.24 -7.45
CA LYS A 233 21.63 -14.90 -7.85
C LYS A 233 20.16 -14.91 -8.25
N ILE A 234 19.72 -15.92 -8.99
CA ILE A 234 18.31 -16.04 -9.43
C ILE A 234 17.40 -16.24 -8.22
N VAL A 235 17.77 -17.14 -7.29
CA VAL A 235 16.99 -17.38 -6.07
C VAL A 235 16.87 -16.11 -5.23
N ASP A 236 17.99 -15.42 -4.94
CA ASP A 236 17.99 -14.16 -4.17
C ASP A 236 17.22 -13.04 -4.92
N ALA A 237 17.27 -13.01 -6.26
CA ALA A 237 16.48 -12.05 -7.05
C ALA A 237 14.97 -12.28 -6.88
N HIS A 238 14.51 -13.54 -6.96
CA HIS A 238 13.11 -13.92 -6.77
C HIS A 238 12.65 -13.65 -5.34
N GLU A 239 13.45 -13.98 -4.33
CA GLU A 239 13.12 -13.73 -2.93
C GLU A 239 13.02 -12.23 -2.64
N LEU A 240 13.92 -11.41 -3.19
CA LEU A 240 13.86 -9.96 -3.05
C LEU A 240 12.64 -9.36 -3.79
N ALA A 241 12.35 -9.83 -5.00
CA ALA A 241 11.29 -9.27 -5.84
C ALA A 241 9.87 -9.71 -5.43
N PHE A 242 9.71 -10.98 -5.06
CA PHE A 242 8.40 -11.63 -4.86
C PHE A 242 8.21 -12.20 -3.45
N GLY A 243 9.23 -12.18 -2.59
CA GLY A 243 9.16 -12.75 -1.24
C GLY A 243 9.18 -14.28 -1.19
N GLN A 244 9.47 -14.95 -2.31
CA GLN A 244 9.49 -16.41 -2.43
C GLN A 244 10.55 -16.88 -3.41
N ALA A 245 11.07 -18.09 -3.20
CA ALA A 245 12.02 -18.73 -4.10
C ALA A 245 11.34 -19.12 -5.44
N PRO A 246 12.10 -19.19 -6.55
CA PRO A 246 11.56 -19.63 -7.83
C PRO A 246 11.20 -21.12 -7.78
N LEU A 247 10.18 -21.51 -8.54
CA LEU A 247 9.93 -22.92 -8.83
C LEU A 247 11.11 -23.54 -9.61
N PRO A 248 11.34 -24.86 -9.54
CA PRO A 248 12.42 -25.50 -10.28
C PRO A 248 12.38 -25.25 -11.79
N SER A 249 11.19 -25.18 -12.39
CA SER A 249 11.02 -24.80 -13.80
C SER A 249 11.43 -23.37 -14.08
N GLN A 250 10.99 -22.42 -13.25
CA GLN A 250 11.35 -21.00 -13.36
C GLN A 250 12.86 -20.77 -13.21
N LEU A 251 13.51 -21.52 -12.32
CA LEU A 251 14.96 -21.47 -12.16
C LEU A 251 15.68 -21.94 -13.42
N ASN A 252 15.23 -23.05 -14.02
CA ASN A 252 15.81 -23.57 -15.26
C ASN A 252 15.63 -22.58 -16.43
N ASP A 253 14.43 -22.00 -16.57
CA ASP A 253 14.13 -21.01 -17.60
C ASP A 253 14.99 -19.76 -17.43
N ALA A 254 15.17 -19.30 -16.18
CA ALA A 254 16.02 -18.16 -15.87
C ALA A 254 17.51 -18.42 -16.18
N LEU A 255 18.02 -19.62 -15.89
CA LEU A 255 19.39 -20.01 -16.25
C LEU A 255 19.56 -20.02 -17.79
N ALA A 256 18.63 -20.65 -18.50
CA ALA A 256 18.65 -20.67 -19.97
C ALA A 256 18.59 -19.25 -20.56
N PHE A 257 17.80 -18.35 -19.97
CA PHE A 257 17.74 -16.94 -20.35
C PHE A 257 19.08 -16.23 -20.16
N LEU A 258 19.74 -16.41 -19.01
CA LEU A 258 21.04 -15.79 -18.74
C LEU A 258 22.12 -16.27 -19.73
N ASP A 259 22.12 -17.55 -20.07
CA ASP A 259 23.06 -18.12 -21.04
C ASP A 259 22.82 -17.55 -22.45
N ALA A 260 21.56 -17.46 -22.88
CA ALA A 260 21.18 -16.89 -24.18
C ALA A 260 21.56 -15.40 -24.30
N CYS A 261 21.29 -14.59 -23.28
CA CYS A 261 21.68 -13.17 -23.26
C CYS A 261 23.19 -12.97 -23.12
N GLY A 262 23.87 -13.86 -22.40
CA GLY A 262 25.32 -13.86 -22.26
C GLY A 262 26.04 -14.07 -23.59
N ALA A 263 25.48 -14.88 -24.51
CA ALA A 263 26.04 -15.05 -25.84
C ALA A 263 25.95 -13.77 -26.71
N ALA A 264 25.00 -12.87 -26.43
CA ALA A 264 24.71 -11.71 -27.27
C ALA A 264 25.36 -10.38 -26.82
N ASN A 265 25.80 -10.25 -25.55
CA ASN A 265 26.20 -8.96 -24.96
C ASN A 265 27.62 -8.95 -24.37
N LYS A 266 28.28 -7.78 -24.33
CA LYS A 266 29.58 -7.56 -23.63
C LYS A 266 29.45 -6.44 -22.57
N PRO A 267 29.77 -6.66 -21.28
CA PRO A 267 30.21 -7.91 -20.67
C PRO A 267 29.02 -8.88 -20.44
N PRO A 268 29.20 -10.18 -20.76
CA PRO A 268 28.09 -11.12 -20.97
C PRO A 268 27.27 -11.41 -19.71
N GLY A 269 27.88 -11.42 -18.51
CA GLY A 269 27.18 -11.83 -17.29
C GLY A 269 26.34 -10.75 -16.61
N LEU A 270 26.83 -9.51 -16.52
CA LEU A 270 26.12 -8.44 -15.79
C LEU A 270 24.99 -7.84 -16.63
N ALA A 271 25.16 -7.75 -17.95
CA ALA A 271 24.12 -7.27 -18.86
C ALA A 271 22.92 -8.23 -18.87
N ALA A 272 23.15 -9.54 -19.02
CA ALA A 272 22.11 -10.57 -18.96
C ALA A 272 21.35 -10.54 -17.62
N LEU A 273 22.07 -10.42 -16.50
CA LEU A 273 21.45 -10.32 -15.18
C LEU A 273 20.63 -9.03 -15.02
N THR A 274 21.05 -7.93 -15.63
CA THR A 274 20.31 -6.65 -15.63
C THR A 274 18.97 -6.80 -16.35
N GLU A 275 18.96 -7.42 -17.53
CA GLU A 275 17.72 -7.69 -18.27
C GLU A 275 16.81 -8.64 -17.49
N TYR A 276 17.38 -9.67 -16.85
CA TYR A 276 16.60 -10.59 -16.01
C TYR A 276 15.95 -9.86 -14.82
N CYS A 277 16.71 -9.02 -14.11
CA CYS A 277 16.18 -8.17 -13.03
C CYS A 277 15.08 -7.23 -13.53
N HIS A 278 15.23 -6.71 -14.74
CA HIS A 278 14.23 -5.84 -15.36
C HIS A 278 12.92 -6.59 -15.67
N VAL A 279 13.01 -7.84 -16.15
CA VAL A 279 11.83 -8.71 -16.31
C VAL A 279 11.11 -8.93 -14.98
N LEU A 280 11.83 -9.25 -13.90
CA LEU A 280 11.22 -9.46 -12.59
C LEU A 280 10.49 -8.21 -12.08
N MET A 281 11.09 -7.03 -12.24
CA MET A 281 10.47 -5.74 -11.85
C MET A 281 9.22 -5.39 -12.65
N ASN A 282 9.04 -5.98 -13.84
CA ASN A 282 7.88 -5.79 -14.71
C ASN A 282 6.83 -6.90 -14.55
N ALA A 283 7.09 -7.93 -13.74
CA ALA A 283 6.17 -9.04 -13.54
C ALA A 283 4.98 -8.62 -12.67
N ASN A 284 3.82 -9.25 -12.90
CA ASN A 284 2.64 -9.04 -12.05
C ASN A 284 2.94 -9.37 -10.58
N ALA A 285 3.71 -10.42 -10.32
CA ALA A 285 4.11 -10.79 -8.95
C ALA A 285 4.89 -9.69 -8.21
N PHE A 286 5.46 -8.70 -8.91
CA PHE A 286 6.08 -7.54 -8.27
C PHE A 286 5.06 -6.48 -7.83
N LEU A 287 3.95 -6.36 -8.56
CA LEU A 287 2.96 -5.29 -8.38
C LEU A 287 1.78 -5.68 -7.50
N TYR A 288 1.58 -6.98 -7.24
CA TYR A 288 0.44 -7.51 -6.49
C TYR A 288 0.93 -8.31 -5.29
N VAL A 289 0.19 -8.21 -4.18
CA VAL A 289 0.39 -8.98 -2.95
C VAL A 289 -0.87 -9.79 -2.71
N ASP A 290 -0.71 -11.08 -2.44
CA ASP A 290 -1.78 -12.04 -2.16
C ASP A 290 -1.65 -12.71 -0.78
#